data_AF-A0A6N9DJK7-F1
#
_entry.id   AF-A0A6N9DJK7-F1
#
_cell.length_a   1.000
_cell.length_b   1.000
_cell.length_c   1.000
_cell.angle_alpha   90.00
_cell.angle_beta   90.00
_cell.angle_gamma   90.00
#
_symmetry.space_group_name_H-M   'P 1'
#
loop_
_entity.id
_entity.type
_entity.pdbx_description
1 polymer ?
#
loop_
_entity_poly.entity_id
_entity_poly.type
_entity_poly.pdbx_seq_one_letter_code
_entity_poly.pdbx_strand_id
1 'polypeptide(L)' 'LAHTFDDAPLEPAHGGPIRMVVPHLYFWKSAKWVRGIRFMDSDAPGFWEAYGYHMYGDPWREQRYHYD' A
#
# COMPACT_ATOMS: atom_id res chain seq x y z
N LEU A 1 2.00 8.31 6.72
CA LEU A 1 1.04 7.48 7.51
C LEU A 1 -0.17 8.33 7.81
N ALA A 2 -1.37 7.75 7.85
CA ALA A 2 -2.62 8.44 8.17
C ALA A 2 -3.30 7.77 9.37
N HIS A 3 -3.81 8.58 10.29
CA HIS A 3 -4.56 8.13 11.48
C HIS A 3 -5.95 8.79 11.62
N THR A 4 -6.19 9.88 10.87
CA THR A 4 -7.46 10.62 10.82
C THR A 4 -7.89 10.88 9.38
N PHE A 5 -9.19 11.12 9.19
CA PHE A 5 -9.83 11.54 7.94
C PHE A 5 -11.07 12.37 8.29
N ASP A 6 -11.25 13.52 7.62
CA ASP A 6 -12.32 14.50 7.91
C ASP A 6 -12.46 14.82 9.41
N ASP A 7 -11.34 15.19 10.03
CA ASP A 7 -11.21 15.52 11.47
C ASP A 7 -11.62 14.39 12.45
N ALA A 8 -11.95 13.20 11.96
CA ALA A 8 -12.31 12.02 12.75
C ALA A 8 -11.21 10.95 12.71
N PRO A 9 -11.08 10.10 13.74
CA PRO A 9 -10.22 8.92 13.68
C PRO A 9 -10.61 7.99 12.52
N LEU A 10 -9.63 7.36 11.88
CA LEU A 10 -9.91 6.38 10.84
C LEU A 10 -10.71 5.20 11.38
N GLU A 11 -11.82 4.86 10.70
CA GLU A 11 -12.57 3.65 11.01
C GLU A 11 -11.72 2.38 10.73
N PRO A 12 -11.95 1.28 11.47
CA PRO A 12 -11.24 0.03 11.24
C PRO A 12 -11.32 -0.48 9.79
N ALA A 13 -12.47 -0.32 9.13
CA ALA A 13 -12.66 -0.69 7.72
C ALA A 13 -11.70 0.05 6.76
N HIS A 14 -11.35 1.29 7.11
CA HIS A 14 -10.44 2.15 6.35
C HIS A 14 -8.97 2.01 6.78
N GLY A 15 -8.66 1.12 7.72
CA GLY A 15 -7.29 0.87 8.19
C GLY A 15 -6.95 1.54 9.53
N GLY A 16 -7.95 2.02 10.27
CA GLY A 16 -7.76 2.52 11.63
C GLY A 16 -7.12 1.48 12.56
N PRO A 17 -6.28 1.88 13.53
CA PRO A 17 -5.98 3.26 13.89
C PRO A 17 -4.95 3.95 12.99
N ILE A 18 -4.17 3.20 12.21
CA ILE A 18 -3.10 3.73 11.34
C ILE A 18 -3.03 2.95 10.04
N ARG A 19 -3.00 3.68 8.91
CA ARG A 19 -2.71 3.13 7.59
C ARG A 19 -1.54 3.83 6.90
N MET A 20 -0.97 3.16 5.90
CA MET A 20 -0.11 3.79 4.90
C MET A 20 -0.95 4.23 3.70
N VAL A 21 -0.55 5.34 3.10
CA VAL A 21 -1.14 5.85 1.84
C VAL A 21 0.02 6.24 0.94
N VAL A 22 0.02 5.71 -0.28
CA VAL A 22 0.94 6.07 -1.36
C VAL A 22 0.08 6.59 -2.52
N PRO A 23 -0.15 7.91 -2.62
CA PRO A 23 -1.23 8.47 -3.45
C PRO A 23 -1.14 8.18 -4.95
N HIS A 24 0.06 7.97 -5.48
CA HIS A 24 0.31 7.86 -6.92
C HIS A 24 0.46 6.42 -7.41
N LEU A 25 0.28 5.42 -6.54
CA LEU A 25 0.33 4.00 -6.89
C LEU A 25 -1.02 3.34 -6.71
N TYR A 26 -1.20 2.17 -7.31
CA TYR A 26 -2.36 1.35 -7.06
C TYR A 26 -2.55 1.06 -5.57
N PHE A 27 -3.82 0.99 -5.16
CA PHE A 27 -4.20 1.04 -3.75
C PHE A 27 -3.72 -0.16 -2.92
N TRP A 28 -3.36 -1.29 -3.53
CA TRP A 28 -2.76 -2.42 -2.80
C TRP A 28 -1.39 -2.08 -2.19
N LYS A 29 -0.71 -1.04 -2.69
CA LYS A 29 0.52 -0.48 -2.09
C LYS A 29 0.24 0.36 -0.83
N SER A 30 -1.02 0.70 -0.55
CA SER A 30 -1.43 1.51 0.61
C SER A 30 -1.96 0.62 1.74
N ALA A 31 -1.04 0.01 2.50
CA ALA A 31 -1.36 -0.96 3.55
C ALA A 31 -2.29 -0.42 4.64
N LYS A 32 -3.31 -1.21 5.00
CA LYS A 32 -4.18 -0.99 6.17
C LYS A 32 -3.56 -1.60 7.42
N TRP A 33 -3.89 -1.06 8.59
CA TRP A 33 -3.51 -1.60 9.91
C TRP A 33 -2.00 -1.77 10.10
N VAL A 34 -1.23 -0.72 9.79
CA VAL A 34 0.24 -0.77 9.85
C VAL A 34 0.69 -1.08 11.29
N ARG A 35 1.51 -2.13 11.43
CA ARG A 35 2.06 -2.59 12.72
C ARG A 35 3.56 -2.29 12.88
N GLY A 36 4.26 -2.09 11.77
CA GLY A 36 5.69 -1.81 11.75
C GLY A 36 6.16 -1.50 10.33
N ILE A 37 7.35 -0.92 10.24
CA ILE A 37 8.02 -0.59 8.98
C ILE A 37 9.40 -1.21 9.05
N ARG A 38 9.77 -1.97 8.02
CA ARG A 38 11.10 -2.56 7.87
C ARG A 38 11.79 -1.85 6.72
N PHE A 39 12.99 -1.33 6.98
CA PHE A 39 13.88 -0.82 5.95
C PHE A 39 14.71 -1.97 5.38
N MET A 40 14.93 -1.96 4.08
CA MET A 40 15.64 -3.00 3.34
C MET A 40 16.55 -2.34 2.30
N ASP A 41 17.71 -2.93 2.04
CA ASP A 41 18.69 -2.39 1.08
C ASP A 41 18.30 -2.67 -0.39
N SER A 42 17.38 -3.60 -0.60
CA SER A 42 16.88 -3.98 -1.93
C SER A 42 15.39 -4.32 -1.86
N ASP A 43 14.70 -4.13 -2.99
CA ASP A 43 13.30 -4.53 -3.13
C ASP A 43 13.14 -6.05 -3.06
N ALA A 44 12.04 -6.48 -2.45
CA ALA A 44 11.61 -7.87 -2.39
C ALA A 44 10.08 -7.95 -2.50
N PRO A 45 9.52 -8.98 -3.15
CA PRO A 45 8.09 -9.13 -3.30
C PRO A 45 7.41 -9.30 -1.93
N GLY A 46 6.34 -8.52 -1.72
CA GLY A 46 5.42 -8.72 -0.62
C GLY A 46 4.33 -9.74 -0.96
N PHE A 47 3.25 -9.73 -0.17
CA PHE A 47 2.13 -10.64 -0.38
C PHE A 47 1.55 -10.51 -1.80
N TRP A 48 1.14 -9.30 -2.20
CA TRP A 48 0.48 -9.10 -3.51
C TRP A 48 1.42 -9.37 -4.67
N GLU A 49 2.68 -8.95 -4.58
CA GLU A 49 3.68 -9.12 -5.63
C GLU A 49 4.02 -10.61 -5.84
N ALA A 50 4.04 -11.39 -4.75
CA ALA A 50 4.19 -12.85 -4.82
C ALA A 50 3.00 -13.55 -5.53
N TYR A 51 1.82 -12.94 -5.53
CA TYR A 51 0.64 -13.41 -6.28
C TYR A 51 0.48 -12.76 -7.65
N GLY A 52 1.55 -12.14 -8.16
CA GLY A 52 1.64 -11.68 -9.54
C GLY A 52 1.19 -10.24 -9.77
N TYR A 53 1.01 -9.43 -8.72
CA TYR A 53 0.86 -7.98 -8.87
C TYR A 53 2.21 -7.32 -9.19
N HIS A 54 2.16 -6.17 -9.85
CA HIS A 54 3.38 -5.46 -10.26
C HIS A 54 4.18 -4.94 -9.05
N MET A 55 5.52 -5.00 -9.14
CA MET A 55 6.44 -4.56 -8.07
C MET A 55 6.32 -3.07 -7.73
N TYR A 56 6.17 -2.19 -8.71
CA TYR A 56 5.94 -0.75 -8.50
C TYR A 56 4.46 -0.35 -8.46
N GLY A 57 3.68 -0.63 -9.50
CA GLY A 57 2.21 -0.47 -9.44
C GLY A 57 1.71 0.92 -9.83
N ASP A 58 2.31 1.53 -10.87
CA ASP A 58 1.87 2.82 -11.40
C ASP A 58 0.55 2.66 -12.21
N PRO A 59 -0.55 3.30 -11.77
CA PRO A 59 -1.84 3.21 -12.46
C PRO A 59 -1.87 3.92 -13.81
N TRP A 60 -1.04 4.95 -14.03
CA TRP A 60 -0.99 5.69 -15.29
C TRP A 60 -0.22 4.94 -16.37
N ARG A 61 0.63 4.01 -15.97
CA ARG A 61 1.40 3.12 -16.85
C ARG A 61 0.78 1.73 -16.93
N GLU A 62 -0.42 1.55 -16.39
CA GLU A 62 -1.18 0.28 -16.37
C GLU A 62 -0.41 -0.89 -15.76
N GLN A 63 0.49 -0.61 -14.79
CA GLN A 63 1.33 -1.62 -14.14
C GLN A 63 0.53 -2.41 -13.09
N ARG A 64 -0.37 -3.28 -13.53
CA ARG A 64 -1.24 -4.02 -12.61
C ARG A 64 -0.60 -5.31 -12.13
N TYR A 65 0.00 -6.04 -13.05
CA TYR A 65 0.56 -7.37 -12.87
C TYR A 65 2.05 -7.39 -13.20
N HIS A 66 2.74 -8.43 -12.75
CA HIS A 66 4.19 -8.60 -12.91
C HIS A 66 4.68 -8.68 -14.36
N TYR A 67 3.78 -8.92 -15.31
CA TYR A 67 4.07 -9.02 -16.74
C TYR A 67 3.73 -7.74 -17.52
N ASP A 68 3.18 -6.72 -16.84
CA ASP A 68 2.91 -5.41 -17.43
C ASP A 68 4.19 -4.55 -17.47
#